data_AF-A0A7W0TF39-F1
#
_entry.id   AF-A0A7W0TF39-F1
#
_cell.length_a   1.000
_cell.length_b   1.000
_cell.length_c   1.000
_cell.angle_alpha   90.00
_cell.angle_beta   90.00
_cell.angle_gamma   90.00
#
_symmetry.space_group_name_H-M   'P 1'
#
loop_
_entity.id
_entity.type
_entity.pdbx_description
1 polymer ?
#
loop_
_entity_poly.entity_id
_entity_poly.type
_entity_poly.pdbx_seq_one_letter_code
_entity_poly.pdbx_strand_id
1 'polypeptide(L)'
;MAARLWTLALALSVVLAGAGTAHAAKRFTIRGAGFGHGVGMSQYGAMGYASHGWDYKAILGHYYTGTELGVLKAPRDVRVLLQSTSGAAAFSGASRAAGRTLSPAATYRARGRAGGQVELLDARGRSLAT
;
A
#
# COMPACT_ATOMS: atom_id res chain seq x y z
N MET A 1 -13.68 -13.95 -71.61
CA MET A 1 -13.70 -14.42 -70.21
C MET A 1 -12.31 -14.39 -69.56
N ALA A 2 -11.25 -14.84 -70.25
CA ALA A 2 -9.88 -14.87 -69.72
C ALA A 2 -9.29 -13.50 -69.28
N ALA A 3 -9.50 -12.42 -70.04
CA ALA A 3 -8.91 -11.11 -69.71
C ALA A 3 -9.39 -10.52 -68.36
N ARG A 4 -10.62 -10.83 -67.92
CA ARG A 4 -11.17 -10.40 -66.62
C ARG A 4 -10.58 -11.17 -65.44
N LEU A 5 -10.15 -12.41 -65.66
CA LEU A 5 -9.47 -13.23 -64.65
C LEU A 5 -8.05 -12.72 -64.39
N TRP A 6 -7.34 -12.31 -65.44
CA TRP A 6 -6.00 -11.75 -65.31
C TRP A 6 -5.99 -10.37 -64.64
N THR A 7 -6.97 -9.51 -64.92
CA THR A 7 -7.07 -8.20 -64.24
C THR A 7 -7.42 -8.35 -62.75
N LEU A 8 -8.31 -9.29 -62.40
CA LEU A 8 -8.62 -9.59 -61.00
C LEU A 8 -7.42 -10.21 -60.27
N ALA A 9 -6.69 -11.12 -60.92
CA ALA A 9 -5.47 -11.71 -60.35
C ALA A 9 -4.38 -10.65 -60.13
N LEU A 10 -4.20 -9.71 -61.06
CA LEU A 10 -3.24 -8.63 -60.94
C LEU A 10 -3.64 -7.65 -59.83
N ALA A 11 -4.92 -7.26 -59.75
CA ALA A 11 -5.44 -6.39 -58.69
C ALA A 11 -5.29 -7.03 -57.30
N LEU A 12 -5.59 -8.33 -57.18
CA LEU A 12 -5.41 -9.07 -55.94
C LEU A 12 -3.93 -9.18 -55.54
N SER A 13 -3.03 -9.39 -56.52
CA SER A 13 -1.59 -9.44 -56.28
C SER A 13 -1.05 -8.09 -55.79
N VAL A 14 -1.53 -6.97 -56.34
CA VAL A 14 -1.18 -5.62 -55.88
C VAL A 14 -1.68 -5.37 -54.45
N VAL A 15 -2.91 -5.80 -54.12
CA VAL A 15 -3.47 -5.67 -52.76
C VAL A 15 -2.70 -6.51 -51.75
N LEU A 16 -2.32 -7.73 -52.10
CA LEU A 16 -1.53 -8.62 -51.23
C LEU A 16 -0.10 -8.12 -51.03
N ALA A 17 0.52 -7.51 -52.06
CA ALA A 17 1.85 -6.91 -51.95
C ALA A 17 1.88 -5.62 -51.10
N GLY A 18 0.72 -4.96 -50.92
CA GLY A 18 0.58 -3.76 -50.10
C GLY A 18 0.16 -4.00 -48.64
N ALA A 19 -0.07 -5.26 -48.23
CA ALA A 19 -0.42 -5.58 -46.86
C ALA A 19 0.81 -5.33 -45.94
N GLY A 20 0.79 -4.22 -45.20
CA GLY A 20 1.85 -3.88 -44.26
C GLY A 20 2.08 -5.00 -43.25
N THR A 21 3.34 -5.32 -42.96
CA THR A 21 3.69 -6.30 -41.93
C THR A 21 3.15 -5.84 -40.59
N ALA A 22 2.28 -6.63 -39.95
CA ALA A 22 1.87 -6.37 -38.58
C ALA A 22 3.12 -6.43 -37.68
N HIS A 23 3.58 -5.28 -37.21
CA HIS A 23 4.74 -5.21 -36.33
C HIS A 23 4.34 -5.86 -35.00
N ALA A 24 4.97 -6.99 -34.65
CA ALA A 24 4.73 -7.63 -33.37
C ALA A 24 5.03 -6.62 -32.24
N ALA A 25 4.13 -6.52 -31.27
CA ALA A 25 4.33 -5.63 -30.12
C ALA A 25 5.66 -5.98 -29.44
N LYS A 26 6.57 -5.01 -29.36
CA LYS A 26 7.85 -5.17 -28.67
C LYS A 26 7.57 -5.35 -27.17
N ARG A 27 7.90 -6.52 -26.63
CA ARG A 27 7.76 -6.82 -25.20
C ARG A 27 9.02 -6.37 -24.45
N PHE A 28 8.85 -5.44 -23.53
CA PHE A 28 9.89 -5.07 -22.57
C PHE A 28 9.50 -5.60 -21.19
N THR A 29 10.32 -6.48 -20.61
CA THR A 29 10.05 -7.08 -19.30
C THR A 29 11.10 -6.60 -18.31
N ILE A 30 10.63 -5.93 -17.25
CA ILE A 30 11.47 -5.53 -16.11
C ILE A 30 11.26 -6.56 -14.99
N ARG A 31 12.37 -7.10 -14.47
CA ARG A 31 12.37 -7.95 -13.27
C ARG A 31 12.95 -7.14 -12.12
N GLY A 32 12.22 -7.05 -11.02
CA GLY A 32 12.64 -6.37 -9.81
C GLY A 32 12.15 -7.11 -8.57
N ALA A 33 12.60 -6.67 -7.40
CA ALA A 33 12.20 -7.21 -6.11
C ALA A 33 12.00 -6.07 -5.10
N GLY A 34 11.28 -6.38 -4.01
CA GLY A 34 10.92 -5.40 -2.97
C GLY A 34 9.64 -4.64 -3.28
N PHE A 35 9.03 -4.09 -2.23
CA PHE A 35 7.83 -3.27 -2.30
C PHE A 35 7.98 -2.07 -1.36
N GLY A 36 8.25 -0.90 -1.94
CA GLY A 36 8.47 0.35 -1.20
C GLY A 36 9.73 1.09 -1.67
N HIS A 37 10.03 2.20 -1.02
CA HIS A 37 11.17 3.08 -1.36
C HIS A 37 12.52 2.57 -0.83
N GLY A 38 12.54 1.47 -0.07
CA GLY A 38 13.78 0.80 0.36
C GLY A 38 14.62 1.54 1.41
N VAL A 39 14.06 2.52 2.12
CA VAL A 39 14.78 3.30 3.14
C VAL A 39 14.18 3.05 4.52
N GLY A 40 15.02 2.89 5.54
CA GLY A 40 14.60 2.64 6.91
C GLY A 40 14.22 1.18 7.14
N MET A 41 13.08 0.94 7.79
CA MET A 41 12.66 -0.38 8.22
C MET A 41 11.85 -1.13 7.17
N SER A 42 12.27 -2.35 6.83
CA SER A 42 11.44 -3.31 6.10
C SER A 42 10.40 -3.92 7.05
N GLN A 43 9.11 -3.73 6.76
CA GLN A 43 8.03 -4.28 7.58
C GLN A 43 8.06 -5.82 7.62
N TYR A 44 8.28 -6.46 6.47
CA TYR A 44 8.41 -7.92 6.39
C TYR A 44 9.68 -8.43 7.07
N GLY A 45 10.79 -7.67 6.98
CA GLY A 45 12.02 -8.04 7.66
C GLY A 45 11.89 -7.91 9.19
N ALA A 46 11.27 -6.84 9.69
CA ALA A 46 10.94 -6.68 11.10
C ALA A 46 10.04 -7.81 11.63
N MET A 47 9.00 -8.20 10.87
CA MET A 47 8.17 -9.36 11.19
C MET A 47 9.00 -10.65 11.23
N GLY A 48 9.94 -10.83 10.28
CA GLY A 48 10.87 -11.94 10.25
C GLY A 48 11.75 -12.00 11.51
N TYR A 49 12.40 -10.91 11.87
CA TYR A 49 13.18 -10.82 13.11
C TYR A 49 12.36 -11.11 14.36
N ALA A 50 11.16 -10.54 14.47
CA ALA A 50 10.25 -10.81 15.58
C ALA A 50 9.87 -12.29 15.66
N SER A 51 9.62 -12.94 14.51
CA SER A 51 9.34 -14.38 14.44
C SER A 51 10.52 -15.25 14.88
N HIS A 52 11.74 -14.70 14.85
CA HIS A 52 12.97 -15.34 15.34
C HIS A 52 13.37 -14.82 16.74
N GLY A 53 12.43 -14.20 17.48
CA GLY A 53 12.61 -13.84 18.88
C GLY A 53 13.32 -12.51 19.15
N TRP A 54 13.56 -11.69 18.12
CA TRP A 54 14.13 -10.36 18.34
C TRP A 54 13.07 -9.44 18.98
N ASP A 55 13.49 -8.70 20.00
CA ASP A 55 12.65 -7.64 20.55
C ASP A 55 12.65 -6.38 19.67
N TYR A 56 11.73 -5.46 19.95
CA TYR A 56 11.61 -4.23 19.16
C TYR A 56 12.87 -3.35 19.21
N LYS A 57 13.67 -3.43 20.28
CA LYS A 57 14.89 -2.64 20.45
C LYS A 57 15.98 -3.12 19.49
N ALA A 58 16.18 -4.44 19.42
CA ALA A 58 17.11 -5.08 18.51
C ALA A 58 16.69 -4.83 17.05
N ILE A 59 15.40 -4.95 16.73
CA ILE A 59 14.88 -4.68 15.38
C ILE A 59 15.12 -3.22 14.98
N LEU A 60 14.77 -2.26 15.85
CA LEU A 60 14.98 -0.84 15.56
C LEU A 60 16.47 -0.50 15.43
N GLY A 61 17.32 -1.02 16.31
CA GLY A 61 18.77 -0.82 16.24
C GLY A 61 19.40 -1.39 14.97
N HIS A 62 18.86 -2.48 14.43
CA HIS A 62 19.29 -3.04 13.14
C HIS A 62 18.97 -2.11 11.96
N TYR A 63 17.75 -1.56 11.91
CA TYR A 63 17.32 -0.72 10.78
C TYR A 63 17.76 0.74 10.89
N TYR A 64 17.97 1.24 12.10
CA TYR A 64 18.30 2.64 12.39
C TYR A 64 19.63 2.73 13.15
N THR A 65 20.72 2.42 12.46
CA THR A 65 22.08 2.45 13.03
C THR A 65 22.45 3.84 13.54
N GLY A 66 23.11 3.91 14.69
CA GLY A 66 23.52 5.19 15.30
C GLY A 66 22.38 5.96 15.96
N THR A 67 21.22 5.31 16.20
CA THR A 67 20.11 5.90 16.95
C THR A 67 19.96 5.27 18.33
N GLU A 68 19.30 5.99 19.23
CA GLU A 68 18.99 5.51 20.58
C GLU A 68 17.48 5.64 20.85
N LEU A 69 16.95 4.74 21.68
CA LEU A 69 15.58 4.83 22.16
C LEU A 69 15.52 5.78 23.35
N GLY A 70 14.67 6.80 23.25
CA GLY A 70 14.47 7.79 24.29
C GLY A 70 13.01 8.00 24.64
N VAL A 71 12.77 8.47 25.86
CA VAL A 71 11.46 8.97 26.28
C VAL A 71 11.47 10.50 26.14
N LEU A 72 10.47 11.04 25.45
CA LEU A 72 10.31 12.49 25.34
C LEU A 72 9.92 13.08 26.69
N LYS A 73 10.67 14.10 27.13
CA LYS A 73 10.45 14.78 28.44
C LYS A 73 9.15 15.57 28.51
N ALA A 74 8.56 15.90 27.36
CA ALA A 74 7.30 16.63 27.26
C ALA A 74 6.43 16.01 26.17
N PRO A 75 5.09 16.04 26.31
CA PRO A 75 4.18 15.62 25.26
C PRO A 75 4.46 16.37 23.96
N ARG A 76 4.48 15.64 22.85
CA ARG A 76 4.51 16.19 21.50
C ARG A 76 3.31 15.66 20.75
N ASP A 77 2.66 16.55 20.02
CA ASP A 77 1.62 16.15 19.08
C ASP A 77 2.28 15.42 17.92
N VAL A 78 2.14 14.09 17.91
CA VAL A 78 2.61 13.24 16.81
C VAL A 78 1.43 12.96 15.90
N ARG A 79 1.47 13.51 14.69
CA ARG A 79 0.49 13.21 13.65
C ARG A 79 0.95 11.98 12.88
N VAL A 80 0.16 10.91 12.97
CA VAL A 80 0.41 9.67 12.23
C VAL A 80 -0.69 9.49 11.20
N LEU A 81 -0.32 9.32 9.93
CA LEU A 81 -1.26 8.88 8.92
C LEU A 81 -1.46 7.38 9.06
N LEU A 82 -2.69 6.96 9.38
CA LEU A 82 -3.04 5.55 9.46
C LEU A 82 -3.71 5.15 8.15
N GLN A 83 -3.02 4.35 7.35
CA GLN A 83 -3.60 3.72 6.18
C GLN A 83 -4.08 2.32 6.56
N SER A 84 -5.40 2.16 6.74
CA SER A 84 -6.01 0.86 7.03
C SER A 84 -6.68 0.31 5.78
N THR A 85 -6.34 -0.93 5.41
CA THR A 85 -7.01 -1.69 4.34
C THR A 85 -8.47 -2.01 4.68
N SER A 86 -8.86 -1.95 5.96
CA SER A 86 -10.22 -2.20 6.42
C SER A 86 -11.08 -0.93 6.56
N GLY A 87 -10.55 0.23 6.15
CA GLY A 87 -11.23 1.53 6.28
C GLY A 87 -11.24 2.08 7.71
N ALA A 88 -10.73 1.35 8.71
CA ALA A 88 -10.58 1.81 10.08
C ALA A 88 -9.31 1.26 10.75
N ALA A 89 -8.59 2.07 11.53
CA ALA A 89 -7.44 1.63 12.30
C ALA A 89 -7.88 1.15 13.68
N ALA A 90 -7.51 -0.07 14.08
CA ALA A 90 -7.78 -0.60 15.41
C ALA A 90 -6.64 -0.23 16.38
N PHE A 91 -6.97 0.12 17.62
CA PHE A 91 -6.00 0.47 18.65
C PHE A 91 -6.51 0.14 20.06
N SER A 92 -5.58 -0.02 21.01
CA SER A 92 -5.83 -0.22 22.44
C SER A 92 -4.82 0.58 23.26
N GLY A 93 -4.94 0.59 24.59
CA GLY A 93 -4.07 1.37 25.48
C GLY A 93 -4.43 2.86 25.57
N ALA A 94 -5.43 3.31 24.80
CA ALA A 94 -5.91 4.69 24.87
C ALA A 94 -6.73 4.90 26.14
N SER A 95 -6.40 5.96 26.89
CA SER A 95 -7.16 6.41 28.06
C SER A 95 -8.15 7.53 27.72
N ARG A 96 -7.96 8.24 26.61
CA ARG A 96 -8.83 9.33 26.15
C ARG A 96 -8.83 9.43 24.62
N ALA A 97 -9.98 9.72 24.02
CA ALA A 97 -10.10 10.12 22.61
C ALA A 97 -11.40 10.92 22.38
N ALA A 98 -11.38 11.87 21.45
CA ALA A 98 -12.55 12.69 21.10
C ALA A 98 -13.30 13.27 22.32
N GLY A 99 -12.56 13.76 23.31
CA GLY A 99 -13.12 14.32 24.55
C GLY A 99 -13.67 13.30 25.56
N ARG A 100 -13.62 11.99 25.28
CA ARG A 100 -14.13 10.92 26.15
C ARG A 100 -13.00 10.18 26.88
N THR A 101 -13.31 9.69 28.08
CA THR A 101 -12.48 8.70 28.79
C THR A 101 -12.69 7.32 28.18
N LEU A 102 -11.60 6.62 27.91
CA LEU A 102 -11.57 5.27 27.34
C LEU A 102 -10.94 4.28 28.33
N SER A 103 -11.24 3.00 28.17
CA SER A 103 -10.58 1.93 28.91
C SER A 103 -9.31 1.49 28.16
N PRO A 104 -8.11 1.60 28.76
CA PRO A 104 -6.87 1.16 28.11
C PRO A 104 -6.86 -0.33 27.73
N ALA A 105 -7.66 -1.15 28.42
CA ALA A 105 -7.78 -2.58 28.14
C ALA A 105 -8.69 -2.90 26.94
N ALA A 106 -9.50 -1.94 26.48
CA ALA A 106 -10.43 -2.16 25.38
C ALA A 106 -9.80 -1.83 24.01
N THR A 107 -10.28 -2.51 22.97
CA THR A 107 -9.96 -2.19 21.58
C THR A 107 -11.00 -1.22 21.00
N TYR A 108 -10.51 -0.20 20.33
CA TYR A 108 -11.29 0.81 19.61
C TYR A 108 -10.90 0.83 18.14
N ARG A 109 -11.73 1.45 17.31
CA ARG A 109 -11.43 1.66 15.89
C ARG A 109 -11.61 3.13 15.52
N ALA A 110 -10.66 3.69 14.78
CA ALA A 110 -10.71 5.03 14.21
C ALA A 110 -10.98 4.92 12.69
N ARG A 111 -12.12 5.43 12.24
CA ARG A 111 -12.52 5.42 10.82
C ARG A 111 -12.47 6.83 10.26
N GLY A 112 -11.75 7.02 9.16
CA GLY A 112 -11.74 8.29 8.44
C GLY A 112 -13.10 8.57 7.80
N ARG A 113 -13.55 9.82 7.86
CA ARG A 113 -14.72 10.34 7.14
C ARG A 113 -14.31 11.43 6.15
N ALA A 114 -15.24 11.79 5.26
CA ALA A 114 -15.07 12.92 4.36
C ALA A 114 -14.73 14.20 5.16
N GLY A 115 -13.90 15.07 4.57
CA GLY A 115 -13.47 16.31 5.23
C GLY A 115 -12.41 16.12 6.33
N GLY A 116 -11.79 14.94 6.45
CA GLY A 116 -10.69 14.69 7.39
C GLY A 116 -11.12 14.44 8.83
N GLN A 117 -12.42 14.28 9.08
CA GLN A 117 -12.95 13.88 10.39
C GLN A 117 -12.64 12.41 10.68
N VAL A 118 -12.58 12.05 11.97
CA VAL A 118 -12.28 10.69 12.42
C VAL A 118 -13.36 10.22 13.37
N GLU A 119 -14.11 9.22 12.95
CA GLU A 119 -15.08 8.57 13.80
C GLU A 119 -14.44 7.52 14.69
N LEU A 120 -14.68 7.62 15.99
CA LEU A 120 -14.30 6.65 17.00
C LEU A 120 -15.40 5.61 17.17
N LEU A 121 -15.03 4.33 17.11
CA LEU A 121 -15.92 3.19 17.23
C LEU A 121 -15.46 2.27 18.37
N ASP A 122 -16.39 1.61 19.06
CA ASP A 122 -16.09 0.54 20.00
C ASP A 122 -15.71 -0.78 19.32
N ALA A 123 -15.36 -1.81 20.10
CA ALA A 123 -15.02 -3.14 19.59
C ALA A 123 -16.15 -3.81 18.79
N ARG A 124 -17.41 -3.40 19.01
CA ARG A 124 -18.61 -3.89 18.30
C ARG A 124 -18.95 -3.03 17.07
N GLY A 125 -18.13 -2.02 16.75
CA GLY A 125 -18.35 -1.12 15.63
C GLY A 125 -19.38 -0.01 15.89
N ARG A 126 -19.82 0.19 17.13
CA ARG A 126 -20.77 1.26 17.48
C ARG A 126 -20.04 2.60 17.60
N SER A 127 -20.62 3.64 17.01
CA SER A 127 -20.05 4.99 17.05
C SER A 127 -20.05 5.55 18.47
N LEU A 128 -18.91 6.08 18.89
CA LEU A 128 -18.71 6.72 20.19
C LEU A 128 -18.56 8.24 20.05
N ALA A 129 -17.91 8.69 18.97
CA ALA A 129 -17.69 10.11 18.66
C ALA A 129 -17.26 10.28 17.19
N THR A 130 -17.36 11.51 16.67
CA THR A 130 -16.77 11.95 15.40
C THR A 130 -15.90 13.18 15.63
#